data_AF-A0A0J1H033-F1
#
_entry.id   AF-A0A0J1H033-F1
#
_cell.length_a   1.000
_cell.length_b   1.000
_cell.length_c   1.000
_cell.angle_alpha   90.00
_cell.angle_beta   90.00
_cell.angle_gamma   90.00
#
_symmetry.space_group_name_H-M   'P 1'
#
loop_
_entity.id
_entity.type
_entity.pdbx_description
1 polymer ?
#
loop_
_entity_poly.entity_id
_entity_poly.type
_entity_poly.pdbx_seq_one_letter_code
_entity_poly.pdbx_strand_id
1 'polypeptide(L)'
;MYDTMLDLIHFDQTLILPKYDYELLEREGYHVLLLYRGATRCRPYLHFRPLNLSERYTEYDFSELLFECYEGHLEVLSYSVTETTDTITIQTRYALRNDDPLGKLNGLQFSYYQEIWGDESDPVFHYQVENAMYAEFDTSIPNRPLALELNGTLSGEAVKVPLVGSYLCPTE
;
A
#
# COMPACT_ATOMS: atom_id res chain seq x y z
N MET A 1 -8.90 -27.98 -16.10
CA MET A 1 -8.08 -26.90 -15.51
C MET A 1 -8.99 -26.17 -14.56
N TYR A 2 -8.68 -26.15 -13.26
CA TYR A 2 -9.42 -25.33 -12.32
C TYR A 2 -9.00 -23.89 -12.55
N ASP A 3 -9.95 -23.01 -12.87
CA ASP A 3 -9.74 -21.56 -12.84
C ASP A 3 -9.47 -21.20 -11.38
N THR A 4 -8.19 -21.13 -11.01
CA THR A 4 -7.78 -20.74 -9.66
C THR A 4 -8.07 -19.24 -9.53
N MET A 5 -8.82 -18.85 -8.50
CA MET A 5 -9.11 -17.44 -8.22
C MET A 5 -8.15 -16.94 -7.15
N LEU A 6 -7.65 -15.72 -7.32
CA LEU A 6 -6.91 -14.98 -6.30
C LEU A 6 -7.84 -14.02 -5.58
N ASP A 7 -7.74 -13.99 -4.25
CA ASP A 7 -8.35 -12.97 -3.42
C ASP A 7 -7.37 -11.79 -3.30
N LEU A 8 -7.76 -10.63 -3.80
CA LEU A 8 -6.98 -9.39 -3.73
C LEU A 8 -7.76 -8.33 -2.96
N ILE A 9 -7.02 -7.37 -2.42
CA ILE A 9 -7.53 -6.11 -1.93
C ILE A 9 -6.99 -5.02 -2.84
N HIS A 10 -7.87 -4.29 -3.50
CA HIS A 10 -7.50 -3.08 -4.22
C HIS A 10 -7.58 -1.88 -3.29
N PHE A 11 -6.60 -0.99 -3.41
CA PHE A 11 -6.64 0.32 -2.80
C PHE A 11 -6.54 1.39 -3.88
N ASP A 12 -7.55 2.25 -3.97
CA ASP A 12 -7.60 3.37 -4.90
C ASP A 12 -7.23 4.65 -4.16
N GLN A 13 -6.02 5.14 -4.43
CA GLN A 13 -5.51 6.39 -3.91
C GLN A 13 -5.69 7.50 -4.94
N THR A 14 -6.12 8.67 -4.48
CA THR A 14 -5.98 9.93 -5.22
C THR A 14 -5.31 10.95 -4.32
N LEU A 15 -4.15 11.47 -4.73
CA LEU A 15 -3.45 12.57 -4.07
C LEU A 15 -3.58 13.85 -4.90
N ILE A 16 -3.83 14.97 -4.23
CA ILE A 16 -3.90 16.31 -4.83
C ILE A 16 -2.79 17.14 -4.20
N LEU A 17 -1.70 17.31 -4.95
CA LEU A 17 -0.47 17.94 -4.48
C LEU A 17 -0.37 19.37 -5.04
N PRO A 18 -0.17 20.40 -4.21
CA PRO A 18 -0.04 21.76 -4.72
C PRO A 18 1.35 22.01 -5.31
N LYS A 19 1.42 22.61 -6.50
CA LYS A 19 2.68 22.87 -7.23
C LYS A 19 3.63 23.85 -6.56
N TYR A 20 3.14 24.65 -5.60
CA TYR A 20 4.03 25.50 -4.81
C TYR A 20 4.94 24.69 -3.87
N ASP A 21 4.51 23.48 -3.47
CA ASP A 21 5.24 22.60 -2.57
C ASP A 21 5.85 21.39 -3.30
N TYR A 22 5.32 21.00 -4.46
CA TYR A 22 5.72 19.79 -5.18
C TYR A 22 6.08 20.08 -6.64
N GLU A 23 7.19 19.48 -7.08
CA GLU A 23 7.61 19.44 -8.47
C GLU A 23 7.64 17.98 -8.96
N LEU A 24 7.12 17.71 -10.15
CA LEU A 24 7.20 16.39 -10.78
C LEU A 24 8.57 16.23 -11.44
N LEU A 25 9.38 15.29 -10.96
CA LEU A 25 10.70 15.02 -11.51
C LEU A 25 10.66 13.92 -12.59
N GLU A 26 9.89 12.86 -12.34
CA GLU A 26 9.87 11.69 -13.22
C GLU A 26 8.47 11.05 -13.27
N ARG A 27 8.12 10.53 -14.45
CA ARG A 27 6.93 9.72 -14.70
C ARG A 27 7.25 8.67 -15.76
N GLU A 28 7.70 7.49 -15.33
CA GLU A 28 7.99 6.35 -16.21
C GLU A 28 7.26 5.09 -15.72
N GLY A 29 6.41 4.50 -16.58
CA GLY A 29 5.62 3.33 -16.23
C GLY A 29 4.75 3.54 -14.98
N TYR A 30 5.00 2.74 -13.94
CA TYR A 30 4.35 2.83 -12.62
C TYR A 30 5.20 3.58 -11.57
N HIS A 31 6.24 4.28 -12.01
CA HIS A 31 7.12 5.06 -11.15
C HIS A 31 6.79 6.55 -11.27
N VAL A 32 6.63 7.21 -10.13
CA VAL A 32 6.64 8.67 -10.04
C VAL A 32 7.54 9.16 -8.93
N LEU A 33 8.34 10.14 -9.31
CA LEU A 33 9.25 10.83 -8.42
C LEU A 33 8.86 12.31 -8.36
N LEU A 34 8.74 12.81 -7.14
CA LEU A 34 8.41 14.18 -6.83
C LEU A 34 9.55 14.80 -6.04
N LEU A 35 9.68 16.12 -6.14
CA LEU A 35 10.54 16.93 -5.28
C LEU A 35 9.65 17.79 -4.39
N TYR A 36 9.63 17.49 -3.09
CA TYR A 36 8.96 18.30 -2.09
C TYR A 36 9.87 19.44 -1.63
N ARG A 37 9.36 20.68 -1.76
CA ARG A 37 10.00 21.95 -1.37
C ARG A 37 11.45 22.09 -1.86
N GLY A 38 11.73 21.60 -3.05
CA GLY A 38 13.07 21.68 -3.65
C GLY A 38 14.16 20.85 -2.97
N ALA A 39 13.83 20.03 -1.98
CA ALA A 39 14.82 19.37 -1.12
C ALA A 39 14.63 17.86 -0.97
N THR A 40 13.39 17.39 -0.80
CA THR A 40 13.12 15.98 -0.47
C THR A 40 12.54 15.27 -1.66
N ARG A 41 13.25 14.26 -2.17
CA ARG A 41 12.72 13.38 -3.22
C ARG A 41 11.78 12.36 -2.62
N CYS A 42 10.58 12.26 -3.16
CA CYS A 42 9.53 11.43 -2.59
C CYS A 42 8.61 10.81 -3.63
N ARG A 43 7.89 9.77 -3.22
CA ARG A 43 6.94 9.04 -4.05
C ARG A 43 5.63 8.75 -3.30
N PRO A 44 4.48 8.72 -3.99
CA PRO A 44 3.21 8.24 -3.43
C PRO A 44 3.29 6.78 -3.00
N TYR A 45 2.67 6.46 -1.86
CA TYR A 45 2.49 5.09 -1.39
C TYR A 45 1.32 5.00 -0.41
N LEU A 46 1.08 3.80 0.13
CA LEU A 46 0.17 3.59 1.25
C LEU A 46 0.96 3.35 2.53
N HIS A 47 0.49 3.92 3.64
CA HIS A 47 0.98 3.57 4.97
C HIS A 47 0.00 2.62 5.65
N PHE A 48 0.51 1.50 6.16
CA PHE A 48 -0.24 0.53 6.94
C PHE A 48 0.07 0.77 8.41
N ARG A 49 -0.69 1.66 9.05
CA ARG A 49 -0.44 2.04 10.45
C ARG A 49 -0.98 0.97 11.39
N PRO A 50 -0.14 0.36 12.25
CA PRO A 50 -0.60 -0.60 13.26
C PRO A 50 -1.65 0.01 14.21
N LEU A 51 -2.68 -0.77 14.56
CA LEU A 51 -3.77 -0.35 15.45
C LEU A 51 -3.73 -1.01 16.83
N ASN A 52 -3.16 -2.21 16.95
CA ASN A 52 -3.15 -3.00 18.19
C ASN A 52 -1.72 -3.32 18.69
N LEU A 53 -0.80 -2.36 18.53
CA LEU A 53 0.52 -2.41 19.15
C LEU A 53 0.39 -2.61 20.66
N SER A 54 1.20 -3.52 21.21
CA SER A 54 1.21 -3.85 22.64
C SER A 54 2.53 -4.53 23.02
N GLU A 55 2.69 -4.87 24.30
CA GLU A 55 3.81 -5.71 24.74
C GLU A 55 3.81 -7.11 24.08
N ARG A 56 2.65 -7.56 23.56
CA ARG A 56 2.51 -8.83 22.82
C ARG A 56 2.80 -8.67 21.31
N TYR A 57 2.59 -7.47 20.75
CA TYR A 57 2.72 -7.19 19.31
C TYR A 57 3.54 -5.92 19.10
N THR A 58 4.80 -6.09 18.75
CA THR A 58 5.77 -5.01 18.55
C THR A 58 5.70 -4.48 17.11
N GLU A 59 6.21 -3.27 16.87
CA GLU A 59 6.33 -2.72 15.51
C GLU A 59 7.11 -3.63 14.55
N TYR A 60 8.05 -4.42 15.08
CA TYR A 60 8.80 -5.40 14.31
C TYR A 60 7.87 -6.51 13.78
N ASP A 61 6.99 -7.06 14.63
CA ASP A 61 6.06 -8.13 14.25
C ASP A 61 5.09 -7.67 13.14
N PHE A 62 4.57 -6.43 13.24
CA PHE A 62 3.76 -5.85 12.17
C PHE A 62 4.57 -5.65 10.88
N SER A 63 5.82 -5.20 10.98
CA SER A 63 6.66 -4.97 9.80
C SER A 63 7.06 -6.27 9.10
N GLU A 64 7.33 -7.33 9.87
CA GLU A 64 7.64 -8.67 9.36
C GLU A 64 6.43 -9.26 8.63
N LEU A 65 5.23 -9.13 9.19
CA LEU A 65 4.02 -9.58 8.50
C LEU A 65 3.75 -8.82 7.20
N LEU A 66 3.90 -7.48 7.21
CA LEU A 66 3.86 -6.73 5.96
C LEU A 66 4.96 -7.23 5.00
N PHE A 67 6.14 -7.63 5.48
CA PHE A 67 7.17 -8.19 4.63
C PHE A 67 6.77 -9.53 3.99
N GLU A 68 6.18 -10.43 4.77
CA GLU A 68 5.70 -11.74 4.33
C GLU A 68 4.50 -11.64 3.38
N CYS A 69 3.53 -10.78 3.67
CA CYS A 69 2.33 -10.63 2.83
C CYS A 69 2.58 -9.80 1.56
N TYR A 70 3.64 -8.99 1.51
CA TYR A 70 3.87 -8.06 0.42
C TYR A 70 5.09 -8.43 -0.44
N GLU A 71 5.92 -9.41 -0.06
CA GLU A 71 7.25 -9.66 -0.68
C GLU A 71 8.03 -8.35 -0.95
N GLY A 72 7.83 -7.35 -0.09
CA GLY A 72 8.41 -6.01 -0.25
C GLY A 72 7.66 -5.02 -1.16
N HIS A 73 6.59 -5.40 -1.87
CA HIS A 73 5.95 -4.56 -2.88
C HIS A 73 4.42 -4.72 -2.96
N LEU A 74 3.69 -3.75 -2.41
CA LEU A 74 2.33 -3.45 -2.86
C LEU A 74 2.35 -3.17 -4.37
N GLU A 75 1.67 -4.00 -5.17
CA GLU A 75 1.74 -3.93 -6.62
C GLU A 75 0.92 -2.74 -7.13
N VAL A 76 1.48 -1.98 -8.09
CA VAL A 76 0.75 -0.89 -8.75
C VAL A 76 0.08 -1.45 -10.01
N LEU A 77 -1.24 -1.56 -9.99
CA LEU A 77 -2.02 -2.05 -11.13
C LEU A 77 -2.30 -0.96 -12.17
N SER A 78 -2.52 0.27 -11.72
CA SER A 78 -2.76 1.40 -12.61
C SER A 78 -2.30 2.70 -11.98
N TYR A 79 -1.93 3.62 -12.86
CA TYR A 79 -1.33 4.88 -12.46
C TYR A 79 -1.66 5.99 -13.45
N SER A 80 -2.06 7.16 -12.95
CA SER A 80 -2.31 8.35 -13.76
C SER A 80 -1.82 9.62 -13.06
N VAL A 81 -1.33 10.57 -13.85
CA VAL A 81 -0.95 11.92 -13.38
C VAL A 81 -1.60 12.94 -14.29
N THR A 82 -2.27 13.90 -13.66
CA THR A 82 -2.83 15.08 -14.33
C THR A 82 -2.29 16.32 -13.66
N GLU A 83 -1.82 17.27 -14.47
CA GLU A 83 -1.31 18.53 -13.98
C GLU A 83 -2.24 19.68 -14.38
N THR A 84 -2.53 20.56 -13.43
CA THR A 84 -3.14 21.87 -13.67
C THR A 84 -2.10 22.97 -13.46
N THR A 85 -2.53 24.23 -13.53
CA THR A 85 -1.68 25.38 -13.18
C THR A 85 -1.20 25.30 -11.73
N ASP A 86 -2.07 24.86 -10.82
CA ASP A 86 -1.82 24.98 -9.37
C ASP A 86 -1.56 23.63 -8.68
N THR A 87 -1.94 22.52 -9.33
CA THR A 87 -1.90 21.19 -8.69
C THR A 87 -1.33 20.10 -9.60
N ILE A 88 -0.81 19.05 -8.96
CA ILE A 88 -0.50 17.74 -9.52
C ILE A 88 -1.46 16.76 -8.87
N THR A 89 -2.33 16.13 -9.66
CA THR A 89 -3.22 15.07 -9.20
C THR A 89 -2.64 13.73 -9.60
N ILE A 90 -2.43 12.86 -8.63
CA ILE A 90 -1.92 11.51 -8.82
C ILE A 90 -2.99 10.51 -8.42
N GLN A 91 -3.31 9.57 -9.30
CA GLN A 91 -4.23 8.48 -9.01
C GLN A 91 -3.48 7.16 -9.15
N THR A 92 -3.60 6.31 -8.15
CA THR A 92 -2.88 5.03 -8.11
C THR A 92 -3.81 3.96 -7.59
N ARG A 93 -3.91 2.87 -8.36
CA ARG A 93 -4.53 1.64 -7.90
C ARG A 93 -3.44 0.68 -7.47
N TYR A 94 -3.49 0.31 -6.21
CA TYR A 94 -2.64 -0.70 -5.63
C TYR A 94 -3.39 -2.02 -5.49
N ALA A 95 -2.68 -3.15 -5.58
CA ALA A 95 -3.18 -4.46 -5.23
C ALA A 95 -2.34 -5.08 -4.13
N LEU A 96 -3.04 -5.62 -3.15
CA LEU A 96 -2.51 -6.47 -2.09
C LEU A 96 -3.12 -7.85 -2.25
N ARG A 97 -2.30 -8.89 -2.20
CA ARG A 97 -2.79 -10.26 -2.15
C ARG A 97 -3.34 -10.56 -0.75
N ASN A 98 -4.54 -11.11 -0.68
CA ASN A 98 -5.16 -11.53 0.57
C ASN A 98 -5.15 -13.06 0.65
N ASP A 99 -4.00 -13.61 1.05
CA ASP A 99 -3.83 -15.06 1.22
C ASP A 99 -4.40 -15.59 2.55
N ASP A 100 -4.79 -14.70 3.45
CA ASP A 100 -5.43 -15.07 4.71
C ASP A 100 -6.96 -15.16 4.55
N PRO A 101 -7.54 -16.38 4.63
CA PRO A 101 -8.98 -16.58 4.50
C PRO A 101 -9.79 -15.98 5.66
N LEU A 102 -9.14 -15.68 6.80
CA LEU A 102 -9.76 -15.04 7.96
C LEU A 102 -9.51 -13.53 7.99
N GLY A 103 -8.61 -13.04 7.14
CA GLY A 103 -8.28 -11.64 6.95
C GLY A 103 -9.47 -10.87 6.39
N LYS A 104 -9.64 -9.63 6.85
CA LYS A 104 -10.81 -8.80 6.51
C LYS A 104 -10.38 -7.40 6.19
N LEU A 105 -11.10 -6.81 5.23
CA LEU A 105 -11.11 -5.38 5.00
C LEU A 105 -12.46 -4.83 5.47
N ASN A 106 -12.44 -3.88 6.41
CA ASN A 106 -13.61 -3.09 6.81
C ASN A 106 -13.31 -1.61 6.59
N GLY A 107 -13.82 -1.05 5.49
CA GLY A 107 -13.43 0.28 5.03
C GLY A 107 -11.95 0.33 4.68
N LEU A 108 -11.15 1.02 5.49
CA LEU A 108 -9.68 1.08 5.36
C LEU A 108 -8.95 0.37 6.51
N GLN A 109 -9.67 -0.38 7.33
CA GLN A 109 -9.06 -1.23 8.34
C GLN A 109 -8.85 -2.63 7.76
N PHE A 110 -7.58 -3.02 7.67
CA PHE A 110 -7.15 -4.33 7.22
C PHE A 110 -6.73 -5.16 8.44
N SER A 111 -7.22 -6.39 8.52
CA SER A 111 -6.82 -7.33 9.57
C SER A 111 -6.18 -8.57 8.96
N TYR A 112 -5.15 -9.08 9.62
CA TYR A 112 -4.50 -10.34 9.29
C TYR A 112 -4.51 -11.27 10.51
N TYR A 113 -4.84 -12.52 10.24
CA TYR A 113 -4.88 -13.61 11.18
C TYR A 113 -3.61 -14.46 11.03
N GLN A 114 -2.87 -14.59 12.12
CA GLN A 114 -1.72 -15.47 12.20
C GLN A 114 -1.79 -16.19 13.53
N GLU A 115 -1.68 -17.51 13.53
CA GLU A 115 -1.61 -18.26 14.79
C GLU A 115 -0.27 -17.95 15.47
N ILE A 116 -0.31 -17.15 16.53
CA ILE A 116 0.86 -16.86 17.36
C ILE A 116 0.69 -17.58 18.70
N TRP A 117 1.58 -18.54 18.93
CA TRP A 117 1.69 -19.29 20.20
C TRP A 117 0.48 -20.18 20.55
N GLY A 118 -0.20 -20.76 19.56
CA GLY A 118 -1.29 -21.73 19.78
C GLY A 118 -2.64 -21.11 20.14
N ASP A 119 -2.78 -19.80 19.96
CA ASP A 119 -4.05 -19.07 20.12
C ASP A 119 -4.74 -18.99 18.76
N GLU A 120 -5.77 -19.82 18.58
CA GLU A 120 -6.54 -19.92 17.32
C GLU A 120 -7.77 -18.96 17.27
N SER A 121 -7.83 -17.96 18.14
CA SER A 121 -8.98 -17.04 18.19
C SER A 121 -8.59 -15.59 17.92
N ASP A 122 -9.29 -14.98 16.95
CA ASP A 122 -9.24 -13.58 16.50
C ASP A 122 -8.08 -13.15 15.58
N PRO A 123 -8.30 -12.16 14.68
CA PRO A 123 -7.21 -11.57 13.90
C PRO A 123 -6.17 -10.93 14.81
N VAL A 124 -4.91 -11.18 14.50
CA VAL A 124 -3.78 -10.83 15.38
C VAL A 124 -3.20 -9.47 15.06
N PHE A 125 -3.24 -9.05 13.79
CA PHE A 125 -2.67 -7.77 13.36
C PHE A 125 -3.74 -6.91 12.69
N HIS A 126 -3.95 -5.71 13.23
CA HIS A 126 -4.87 -4.73 12.65
C HIS A 126 -4.10 -3.51 12.16
N TYR A 127 -4.41 -3.08 10.94
CA TYR A 127 -3.81 -1.92 10.28
C TYR A 127 -4.89 -0.93 9.87
N GLN A 128 -4.60 0.36 10.02
CA GLN A 128 -5.30 1.43 9.33
C GLN A 128 -4.50 1.79 8.08
N VAL A 129 -5.10 1.65 6.91
CA VAL A 129 -4.48 2.04 5.63
C VAL A 129 -4.69 3.54 5.41
N GLU A 130 -3.61 4.25 5.11
CA GLU A 130 -3.58 5.71 5.02
C GLU A 130 -2.83 6.18 3.77
N ASN A 131 -3.22 7.36 3.27
CA ASN A 131 -2.46 8.03 2.22
C ASN A 131 -1.10 8.44 2.76
N ALA A 132 -0.04 8.17 1.99
CA ALA A 132 1.31 8.45 2.43
C ALA A 132 2.22 8.86 1.27
N MET A 133 3.33 9.49 1.66
CA MET A 133 4.45 9.82 0.80
C MET A 133 5.71 9.30 1.48
N TYR A 134 6.61 8.69 0.71
CA TYR A 134 7.84 8.13 1.23
C TYR A 134 9.04 8.69 0.52
N ALA A 135 10.21 8.65 1.18
CA ALA A 135 11.45 9.04 0.54
C ALA A 135 11.77 8.08 -0.62
N GLU A 136 12.42 8.59 -1.67
CA GLU A 136 12.84 7.79 -2.83
C GLU A 136 13.68 6.57 -2.42
N PHE A 137 14.59 6.76 -1.46
CA PHE A 137 15.59 5.77 -1.06
C PHE A 137 15.18 4.85 0.10
N ASP A 138 13.91 4.83 0.52
CA ASP A 138 13.45 3.86 1.50
C ASP A 138 13.45 2.45 0.86
N THR A 139 14.49 1.67 1.17
CA THR A 139 14.61 0.25 0.81
C THR A 139 13.80 -0.59 1.77
N SER A 140 13.09 -1.61 1.23
CA SER A 140 12.23 -2.59 1.93
C SER A 140 11.08 -1.97 2.72
N ILE A 141 9.83 -2.33 2.38
CA ILE A 141 8.54 -1.86 2.95
C ILE A 141 8.67 -0.58 3.77
N PRO A 142 8.45 0.57 3.12
CA PRO A 142 8.60 1.85 3.79
C PRO A 142 7.68 1.91 5.02
N ASN A 143 8.25 1.86 6.22
CA ASN A 143 7.49 1.83 7.47
C ASN A 143 7.39 3.21 8.15
N ARG A 144 8.12 4.19 7.62
CA ARG A 144 8.17 5.57 8.12
C ARG A 144 7.77 6.56 7.02
N PRO A 145 6.48 6.85 6.85
CA PRO A 145 6.05 7.85 5.89
C PRO A 145 6.63 9.22 6.26
N LEU A 146 6.81 10.06 5.24
CA LEU A 146 7.10 11.47 5.47
C LEU A 146 5.94 12.09 6.25
N ALA A 147 6.25 12.84 7.29
CA ALA A 147 5.26 13.55 8.13
C ALA A 147 4.68 14.77 7.37
N LEU A 148 3.92 14.48 6.31
CA LEU A 148 3.30 15.45 5.41
C LEU A 148 1.78 15.35 5.53
N GLU A 149 1.11 16.50 5.54
CA GLU A 149 -0.33 16.53 5.37
C GLU A 149 -0.65 16.36 3.88
N LEU A 150 -1.38 15.28 3.55
CA LEU A 150 -1.74 14.94 2.19
C LEU A 150 -3.23 15.16 1.95
N ASN A 151 -3.54 15.96 0.93
CA ASN A 151 -4.90 16.12 0.45
C ASN A 151 -5.22 15.00 -0.54
N GLY A 152 -6.40 14.39 -0.42
CA GLY A 152 -6.76 13.28 -1.29
C GLY A 152 -7.87 12.39 -0.75
N THR A 153 -8.10 11.30 -1.46
CA THR A 153 -9.02 10.23 -1.07
C THR A 153 -8.31 8.89 -1.09
N LEU A 154 -8.80 7.95 -0.28
CA LEU A 154 -8.37 6.57 -0.28
C LEU A 154 -9.60 5.69 -0.08
N SER A 155 -9.74 4.64 -0.88
CA SER A 155 -10.77 3.61 -0.71
C SER A 155 -10.15 2.23 -0.88
N GLY A 156 -10.72 1.24 -0.21
CA GLY A 156 -10.33 -0.16 -0.34
C GLY A 156 -11.51 -1.04 -0.75
N GLU A 157 -11.26 -2.03 -1.59
CA GLU A 157 -12.24 -3.07 -1.95
C GLU A 157 -11.59 -4.45 -2.01
N ALA A 158 -12.28 -5.47 -1.49
CA ALA A 158 -11.86 -6.87 -1.65
C ALA A 158 -12.48 -7.43 -2.93
N VAL A 159 -11.66 -8.07 -3.77
CA VAL A 159 -12.05 -8.59 -5.08
C VAL A 159 -11.50 -10.00 -5.29
N LYS A 160 -12.19 -10.77 -6.14
CA LYS A 160 -11.71 -12.08 -6.60
C LYS A 160 -11.36 -11.98 -8.07
N VAL A 161 -10.12 -12.26 -8.44
CA VAL A 161 -9.64 -12.21 -9.83
C VAL A 161 -9.15 -13.57 -10.30
N PRO A 162 -9.32 -13.95 -11.58
CA PRO A 162 -8.77 -15.20 -12.09
C PRO A 162 -7.24 -15.15 -12.09
N LEU A 163 -6.60 -16.26 -11.72
CA LEU A 163 -5.16 -16.47 -11.89
C LEU A 163 -4.86 -16.70 -13.38
N VAL A 164 -4.78 -15.62 -14.15
CA VAL A 164 -4.34 -15.64 -15.54
C VAL A 164 -2.89 -15.18 -15.59
N GLY A 165 -2.07 -15.82 -16.43
CA GLY A 165 -0.61 -15.62 -16.55
C GLY A 165 -0.10 -14.22 -16.15
N SER A 166 0.81 -14.24 -15.18
CA SER A 166 1.56 -13.12 -14.58
C SER A 166 0.85 -11.79 -14.38
N TYR A 167 0.04 -11.69 -13.32
CA TYR A 167 0.26 -10.59 -12.36
C TYR A 167 1.35 -10.95 -11.32
N LEU A 168 1.73 -12.23 -11.22
CA LEU A 168 2.65 -12.76 -10.18
C LEU A 168 3.83 -13.60 -10.75
N CYS A 169 4.22 -13.38 -12.01
CA CYS A 169 5.10 -14.23 -12.85
C CYS A 169 4.61 -15.68 -13.07
N PRO A 170 4.78 -16.27 -14.29
CA PRO A 170 4.59 -17.70 -14.51
C PRO A 170 5.88 -18.45 -14.17
N THR A 171 5.71 -19.58 -13.51
CA THR A 171 6.63 -20.72 -13.34
C THR A 171 7.80 -20.84 -14.34
N GLU A 172 8.98 -21.14 -13.81
CA GLU A 172 9.64 -22.41 -14.14
C GLU A 172 9.53 -23.38 -12.96
#